data_AF-A0A959P2A6-F1
#
_entry.id   AF-A0A959P2A6-F1
#
_cell.length_a   1.000
_cell.length_b   1.000
_cell.length_c   1.000
_cell.angle_alpha   90.00
_cell.angle_beta   90.00
_cell.angle_gamma   90.00
#
_symmetry.space_group_name_H-M   'P 1'
#
loop_
_entity.id
_entity.type
_entity.pdbx_description
1 polymer ?
#
loop_
_entity_poly.entity_id
_entity_poly.type
_entity_poly.pdbx_seq_one_letter_code
_entity_poly.pdbx_strand_id
1 'polypeptide(L)' 'MAKKKFVIIDAMAMAYRAYYALMRQGLVTSKGEPTSAVYGFVTQLIRVIEETEPDILAVAFDSKEKTFRH' A
#
# COMPACT_ATOMS: atom_id res chain seq x y z
N MET A 1 25.32 14.35 12.79
CA MET A 1 24.87 13.24 11.93
C MET A 1 23.70 13.74 11.09
N ALA A 2 23.61 13.38 9.81
CA ALA A 2 22.43 13.70 9.00
C ALA A 2 21.19 12.95 9.53
N LYS A 3 20.03 13.61 9.59
CA LYS A 3 18.78 13.01 10.06
C LYS A 3 18.26 12.04 8.99
N LYS A 4 18.19 10.75 9.31
CA LYS A 4 17.61 9.75 8.40
C LYS A 4 16.09 9.83 8.41
N LYS A 5 15.47 9.72 7.24
CA LYS A 5 14.02 9.62 7.03
C LYS A 5 13.61 8.16 7.00
N PHE A 6 12.75 7.75 7.95
CA PHE A 6 12.15 6.42 7.99
C PHE A 6 10.65 6.55 7.75
N VAL A 7 10.16 5.91 6.69
CA VAL A 7 8.74 5.85 6.35
C VAL A 7 8.19 4.47 6.64
N ILE A 8 7.03 4.41 7.29
CA ILE A 8 6.31 3.18 7.60
C ILE A 8 4.91 3.27 6.99
N ILE A 9 4.52 2.26 6.23
CA ILE A 9 3.24 2.19 5.53
C ILE A 9 2.39 1.08 6.14
N ASP A 10 1.12 1.39 6.43
CA ASP A 10 0.09 0.39 6.70
C ASP A 10 -0.47 -0.14 5.37
N ALA A 11 -0.17 -1.40 5.07
CA ALA A 11 -0.51 -2.00 3.79
C ALA A 11 -2.01 -2.24 3.62
N MET A 12 -2.70 -2.68 4.68
CA MET A 12 -4.12 -3.05 4.60
C MET A 12 -4.98 -1.80 4.42
N ALA A 13 -4.70 -0.74 5.19
CA ALA A 13 -5.40 0.53 5.03
C ALA A 13 -5.17 1.15 3.64
N MET A 14 -3.93 1.11 3.13
CA MET A 14 -3.60 1.66 1.82
C MET A 14 -4.24 0.84 0.68
N ALA A 15 -4.16 -0.48 0.72
CA ALA A 15 -4.77 -1.36 -0.27
C ALA A 15 -6.31 -1.23 -0.29
N TYR A 16 -6.93 -1.10 0.89
CA TYR A 16 -8.37 -0.86 1.01
C TYR A 16 -8.76 0.45 0.32
N ARG A 17 -8.07 1.57 0.60
CA ARG A 17 -8.33 2.85 -0.06
C ARG A 17 -8.12 2.77 -1.58
N ALA A 18 -7.04 2.12 -2.02
CA ALA A 18 -6.74 1.93 -3.43
C ALA A 18 -7.84 1.14 -4.16
N TYR A 19 -8.33 0.06 -3.55
CA TYR A 19 -9.42 -0.74 -4.10
C TYR A 19 -10.67 0.11 -4.33
N TYR A 20 -11.19 0.78 -3.30
CA TYR A 20 -12.44 1.55 -3.43
C TYR A 20 -12.31 2.77 -4.34
N ALA A 21 -11.13 3.37 -4.44
CA ALA A 21 -10.89 4.46 -5.37
C ALA A 21 -10.98 4.01 -6.84
N LEU A 22 -10.56 2.77 -7.15
CA LEU A 22 -10.39 2.30 -8.53
C LEU A 22 -11.32 1.12 -8.90
N MET A 23 -12.18 0.65 -8.00
CA MET A 23 -13.03 -0.54 -8.22
C MET A 23 -13.98 -0.41 -9.41
N ARG A 24 -14.37 0.82 -9.77
CA ARG A 24 -15.28 1.11 -10.90
C ARG A 24 -14.55 1.31 -12.24
N GLN A 25 -13.22 1.26 -12.26
CA GLN A 25 -12.45 1.49 -13.48
C GLN A 25 -12.31 0.24 -14.36
N GLY A 26 -12.79 -0.93 -13.91
CA GLY A 26 -12.77 -2.15 -14.71
C GLY A 26 -11.34 -2.67 -14.98
N LEU A 27 -10.38 -2.36 -14.11
CA LEU A 27 -9.00 -2.81 -14.25
C LEU A 27 -8.92 -4.33 -13.99
N VAL A 28 -8.71 -5.09 -15.06
CA VAL A 28 -8.62 -6.56 -15.02
C VAL A 28 -7.46 -7.07 -15.88
N THR A 29 -6.89 -8.22 -15.51
CA THR A 29 -5.93 -8.92 -16.36
C THR A 29 -6.62 -9.53 -17.58
N SER A 30 -5.85 -10.05 -18.55
CA SER A 30 -6.38 -10.81 -19.70
C SER A 30 -7.14 -12.08 -19.29
N LYS A 31 -6.96 -12.55 -18.05
CA LYS A 31 -7.69 -13.67 -17.45
C LYS A 31 -8.93 -13.22 -16.66
N GLY A 32 -9.22 -11.92 -16.61
CA GLY A 32 -10.37 -11.37 -15.89
C GLY A 32 -10.13 -11.12 -14.39
N GLU A 33 -8.89 -11.21 -13.90
CA GLU A 33 -8.58 -11.01 -12.48
C GLU A 33 -8.56 -9.50 -12.14
N PRO A 34 -9.28 -9.03 -11.10
CA PRO A 34 -9.28 -7.62 -10.72
C PRO A 34 -7.90 -7.12 -10.27
N THR A 35 -7.49 -5.95 -10.74
CA THR A 35 -6.16 -5.36 -10.44
C THR A 35 -6.23 -3.98 -9.77
N SER A 36 -7.43 -3.41 -9.59
CA SER A 36 -7.64 -2.07 -9.02
C SER A 36 -6.88 -1.81 -7.73
N ALA A 37 -6.93 -2.74 -6.77
CA ALA A 37 -6.24 -2.59 -5.48
C ALA A 37 -4.71 -2.52 -5.64
N VAL A 38 -4.15 -3.44 -6.43
CA VAL A 38 -2.70 -3.54 -6.66
C VAL A 38 -2.20 -2.33 -7.42
N TYR A 39 -2.91 -1.92 -8.47
CA TYR A 39 -2.54 -0.75 -9.27
C TYR A 39 -2.52 0.53 -8.42
N GLY A 40 -3.59 0.78 -7.65
CA GLY A 40 -3.66 1.96 -6.80
C GLY A 40 -2.62 1.95 -5.68
N PHE A 41 -2.40 0.80 -5.05
CA PHE A 41 -1.41 0.64 -4.00
C PHE A 41 0.01 0.96 -4.49
N VAL A 42 0.42 0.36 -5.62
CA VAL A 42 1.76 0.57 -6.19
C VAL A 42 1.95 2.01 -6.64
N THR A 43 0.92 2.62 -7.24
CA THR A 43 0.95 4.04 -7.63
C THR A 43 1.17 4.94 -6.42
N GLN A 44 0.44 4.70 -5.32
CA GLN A 44 0.61 5.47 -4.08
C GLN A 44 1.98 5.24 -3.44
N LEU A 45 2.47 3.99 -3.45
CA LEU A 45 3.79 3.63 -2.92
C LEU A 45 4.91 4.36 -3.66
N ILE A 46 4.88 4.36 -4.99
CA ILE A 46 5.86 5.06 -5.83
C ILE A 46 5.86 6.56 -5.49
N ARG A 47 4.67 7.17 -5.42
CA ARG A 47 4.56 8.59 -5.03
C ARG A 47 5.15 8.88 -3.67
N VAL A 48 4.93 8.03 -2.67
CA VAL A 48 5.55 8.19 -1.34
C VAL A 48 7.08 8.15 -1.44
N ILE A 49 7.64 7.22 -2.21
CA ILE A 49 9.09 7.10 -2.39
C ILE A 49 9.66 8.36 -3.07
N GLU A 50 9.01 8.83 -4.13
CA GLU A 50 9.43 10.02 -4.90
C GLU A 50 9.30 11.32 -4.08
N GLU A 51 8.19 11.49 -3.35
CA GLU A 51 7.92 12.71 -2.58
C GLU A 51 8.72 12.79 -1.27
N THR A 52 9.04 11.64 -0.66
CA THR A 52 9.68 11.62 0.66
C THR A 52 11.16 11.28 0.63
N GLU A 53 11.68 10.67 -0.44
CA GLU A 53 13.06 10.18 -0.57
C GLU A 53 13.57 9.54 0.74
N PRO A 54 12.96 8.43 1.18
CA PRO A 54 13.26 7.86 2.48
C PRO A 54 14.57 7.07 2.46
N ASP A 55 15.34 7.16 3.54
CA ASP A 55 16.53 6.31 3.75
C ASP A 55 16.13 4.86 4.08
N ILE A 56 14.97 4.70 4.71
CA ILE A 56 14.41 3.42 5.14
C ILE A 56 12.92 3.42 4.86
N LEU A 57 12.40 2.34 4.30
CA LEU A 57 10.99 2.12 4.06
C LEU A 57 10.58 0.77 4.66
N ALA A 58 9.50 0.76 5.44
CA ALA A 58 8.87 -0.45 5.95
C ALA A 58 7.39 -0.47 5.55
N VAL A 59 6.89 -1.66 5.20
CA VAL A 59 5.49 -1.89 4.87
C VAL A 59 4.97 -2.95 5.83
N ALA A 60 4.01 -2.57 6.67
CA ALA A 60 3.43 -3.43 7.70
C ALA A 60 2.11 -4.03 7.20
N PHE A 61 1.92 -5.31 7.50
CA PHE A 61 0.69 -6.05 7.23
C PHE A 61 0.09 -6.51 8.55
N ASP A 62 -1.23 -6.61 8.62
CA ASP A 62 -1.89 -7.18 9.78
C ASP A 62 -1.49 -8.65 9.94
N SER A 63 -1.15 -9.03 11.17
CA SER A 63 -0.91 -10.42 11.52
C SER A 63 -2.24 -11.19 11.54
N LYS A 64 -2.18 -12.47 11.16
CA LYS A 64 -3.31 -13.41 11.34
C LYS A 64 -3.48 -13.85 12.79
N GLU A 65 -2.48 -13.60 13.64
CA GLU A 65 -2.50 -14.02 15.04
C GLU A 65 -3.49 -13.20 15.87
N LYS A 66 -4.11 -13.85 16.85
CA LYS A 66 -4.94 -13.15 17.83
C LYS A 66 -4.10 -12.20 18.64
N THR A 67 -4.58 -10.97 18.78
CA THR A 67 -3.96 -10.00 19.68
C THR A 67 -4.64 -10.09 21.03
N PHE A 68 -4.04 -9.54 22.08
CA PHE A 68 -4.68 -9.46 23.41
C PHE A 68 -6.05 -8.75 23.40
N ARG A 69 -6.42 -8.08 22.31
CA ARG A 69 -7.69 -7.36 22.16
C ARG A 69 -8.80 -8.20 21.55
N HIS A 70 -8.53 -9.30 20.81
CA HIS A 70 -9.52 -10.12 20.09
C HIS A 70 -9.28 -11.64 20.23
#